data_AF-A0A7Y4MQJ9-F1
#
_entry.id   AF-A0A7Y4MQJ9-F1
#
_cell.length_a   1.000
_cell.length_b   1.000
_cell.length_c   1.000
_cell.angle_alpha   90.00
_cell.angle_beta   90.00
_cell.angle_gamma   90.00
#
_symmetry.space_group_name_H-M   'P 1'
#
loop_
_entity.id
_entity.type
_entity.pdbx_description
1 polymer ?
#
loop_
_entity_poly.entity_id
_entity_poly.type
_entity_poly.pdbx_seq_one_letter_code
_entity_poly.pdbx_strand_id
1 'polypeptide(L)'
;MRWPRWMVVGLGLLVAAGCRTTSASSQGAARPKWMPPEGTCPRGALLQMERLGLKPGDKVPVIVDAIQDHPGPARYNYSFVIALPREQGEQQLPGARIGGRLYVTKHRVFGRYDRIFLPEAGAMSVPFCGILLDSRWDKDGEGLIAYPSPMKGFSVVQDNTGVIQVVDRYP
;
A
#
# COMPACT_ATOMS: atom_id res chain seq x y z
N MET A 1 78.22 -7.33 15.30
CA MET A 1 78.11 -5.85 15.37
C MET A 1 76.71 -5.49 15.82
N ARG A 2 76.61 -4.70 16.90
CA ARG A 2 75.36 -4.31 17.57
C ARG A 2 74.77 -3.10 16.83
N TRP A 3 73.49 -3.15 16.46
CA TRP A 3 72.76 -2.00 15.93
C TRP A 3 71.76 -1.45 16.95
N PRO A 4 71.51 -0.12 16.95
CA PRO A 4 71.10 0.62 18.13
C PRO A 4 69.58 0.70 18.29
N ARG A 5 69.12 0.64 19.54
CA ARG A 5 67.72 0.65 20.01
C ARG A 5 67.01 2.03 19.93
N TRP A 6 67.38 2.92 19.01
CA TRP A 6 66.92 4.32 19.02
C TRP A 6 66.12 4.74 17.77
N MET A 7 65.32 3.84 17.21
CA MET A 7 64.25 4.20 16.26
C MET A 7 62.90 3.63 16.74
N VAL A 8 62.57 3.91 18.00
CA VAL A 8 61.21 3.83 18.53
C VAL A 8 60.83 5.24 18.91
N VAL A 9 60.22 5.99 17.99
CA VAL A 9 59.28 7.11 18.19
C VAL A 9 58.99 7.63 16.78
N GLY A 10 57.77 7.42 16.27
CA GLY A 10 57.37 7.99 14.99
C GLY A 10 56.49 7.08 14.12
N LEU A 11 55.65 6.23 14.70
CA LEU A 11 54.61 5.52 13.94
C LEU A 11 53.35 5.34 14.80
N GLY A 12 52.89 6.44 15.37
CA GLY A 12 51.69 6.47 16.20
C GLY A 12 50.83 7.64 15.77
N LEU A 13 50.17 7.53 14.62
CA LEU A 13 49.03 8.34 14.18
C LEU A 13 48.90 8.11 12.67
N LEU A 14 48.05 7.16 12.27
CA LEU A 14 47.26 7.15 11.04
C LEU A 14 46.65 5.74 10.88
N VAL A 15 45.43 5.69 10.36
CA VAL A 15 44.60 4.47 10.18
C VAL A 15 43.79 4.03 11.40
N ALA A 16 43.05 4.98 11.99
CA ALA A 16 41.72 4.69 12.52
C ALA A 16 40.69 5.67 11.91
N ALA A 17 40.74 5.84 10.59
CA ALA A 17 39.65 6.45 9.83
C ALA A 17 38.57 5.38 9.66
N GLY A 18 37.82 5.15 10.74
CA GLY A 18 36.62 4.35 10.69
C GLY A 18 35.68 4.95 9.65
N CYS A 19 35.34 4.15 8.63
CA CYS A 19 34.15 4.37 7.82
C CYS A 19 32.94 4.27 8.74
N ARG A 20 32.63 5.37 9.42
CA ARG A 20 31.27 5.64 9.88
C ARG A 20 30.49 5.96 8.63
N THR A 21 30.03 4.93 7.93
CA THR A 21 28.83 5.03 7.12
C THR A 21 27.74 5.48 8.08
N THR A 22 27.55 6.79 8.15
CA THR A 22 26.32 7.39 8.62
C THR A 22 25.23 6.68 7.87
N SER A 23 24.54 5.78 8.55
CA SER A 23 23.24 5.30 8.14
C SER A 23 22.43 6.55 7.91
N ALA A 24 22.28 6.94 6.65
CA ALA A 24 21.29 7.89 6.24
C ALA A 24 19.98 7.25 6.69
N SER A 25 19.52 7.63 7.87
CA SER A 25 18.15 7.42 8.29
C SER A 25 17.33 7.96 7.13
N SER A 26 16.72 7.06 6.36
CA SER A 26 15.69 7.40 5.42
C SER A 26 14.55 8.00 6.25
N GLN A 27 14.67 9.28 6.59
CA GLN A 27 13.53 10.09 6.95
C GLN A 27 12.69 10.07 5.68
N GLY A 28 11.71 9.16 5.67
CA GLY A 28 10.77 9.02 4.57
C GLY A 28 10.24 10.41 4.24
N ALA A 29 10.27 10.76 2.96
CA ALA A 29 9.75 12.04 2.49
C ALA A 29 8.37 12.29 3.13
N ALA A 30 8.16 13.50 3.65
CA ALA A 30 6.90 13.84 4.33
C ALA A 30 5.71 13.49 3.44
N ARG A 31 4.76 12.70 3.96
CA ARG A 31 3.59 12.23 3.21
C ARG A 31 2.84 13.43 2.63
N PRO A 32 2.66 13.53 1.31
CA PRO A 32 1.97 14.65 0.69
C PRO A 32 0.55 14.83 1.22
N LYS A 33 0.14 16.08 1.46
CA LYS A 33 -1.19 16.43 2.00
C LYS A 33 -2.38 15.91 1.17
N TRP A 34 -2.17 15.63 -0.11
CA TRP A 34 -3.18 15.10 -1.01
C TRP A 34 -3.35 13.58 -0.92
N MET A 35 -2.45 12.87 -0.23
CA MET A 35 -2.64 11.44 0.07
C MET A 35 -3.67 11.26 1.18
N PRO A 36 -4.36 10.11 1.23
CA PRO A 36 -5.17 9.76 2.37
C PRO A 36 -4.37 9.84 3.69
N PRO A 37 -4.96 10.35 4.79
CA PRO A 37 -4.25 10.62 6.04
C PRO A 37 -3.85 9.33 6.75
N GLU A 38 -2.67 9.19 7.32
CA GLU A 38 -2.28 7.96 8.06
C GLU A 38 -3.30 7.55 9.13
N GLY A 39 -3.31 6.27 9.51
CA GLY A 39 -4.21 5.80 10.56
C GLY A 39 -3.95 4.36 10.97
N THR A 40 -4.33 4.01 12.20
CA THR A 40 -4.19 2.64 12.70
C THR A 40 -5.38 1.80 12.30
N CYS A 41 -5.15 0.54 11.91
CA CYS A 41 -6.26 -0.40 11.74
C CYS A 41 -6.88 -0.70 13.12
N PRO A 42 -8.21 -0.59 13.30
CA PRO A 42 -8.84 -0.91 14.57
C PRO A 42 -8.57 -2.37 14.96
N ARG A 43 -8.31 -2.63 16.24
CA ARG A 43 -8.05 -4.00 16.74
C ARG A 43 -9.17 -4.99 16.38
N GLY A 44 -10.42 -4.52 16.38
CA GLY A 44 -11.57 -5.33 15.96
C GLY A 44 -11.48 -5.77 14.48
N ALA A 45 -10.94 -4.93 13.59
CA ALA A 45 -10.72 -5.30 12.20
C ALA A 45 -9.57 -6.30 12.03
N LEU A 46 -8.47 -6.13 12.77
CA LEU A 46 -7.36 -7.09 12.77
C LEU A 46 -7.83 -8.51 13.14
N LEU A 47 -8.61 -8.62 14.22
CA LEU A 47 -9.15 -9.92 14.67
C LEU A 47 -10.13 -10.52 13.66
N GLN A 48 -10.91 -9.71 12.95
CA GLN A 48 -11.83 -10.21 11.94
C GLN A 48 -11.09 -10.65 10.67
N MET A 49 -10.06 -9.92 10.26
CA MET A 49 -9.20 -10.34 9.14
C MET A 49 -8.54 -11.68 9.44
N GLU A 50 -8.00 -11.87 10.64
CA GLU A 50 -7.41 -13.16 11.06
C GLU A 50 -8.44 -14.31 11.01
N ARG A 51 -9.69 -14.07 11.41
CA ARG A 51 -10.78 -15.06 11.30
C ARG A 51 -11.16 -15.39 9.86
N LEU A 52 -10.94 -14.47 8.92
CA LEU A 52 -11.07 -14.70 7.49
C LEU A 52 -9.82 -15.33 6.86
N GLY A 53 -8.81 -15.66 7.67
CA GLY A 53 -7.55 -16.21 7.19
C GLY A 53 -6.62 -15.18 6.54
N LEU A 54 -6.92 -13.89 6.66
CA LEU A 54 -6.13 -12.79 6.11
C LEU A 54 -5.12 -12.24 7.13
N LYS A 55 -3.93 -11.91 6.65
CA LYS A 55 -2.83 -11.32 7.42
C LYS A 55 -2.33 -10.02 6.78
N PRO A 56 -1.79 -9.07 7.56
CA PRO A 56 -1.11 -7.91 7.00
C PRO A 56 -0.05 -8.32 5.98
N GLY A 57 -0.06 -7.66 4.82
CA GLY A 57 0.79 -7.98 3.68
C GLY A 57 0.12 -8.84 2.61
N ASP A 58 -0.96 -9.57 2.95
CA ASP A 58 -1.71 -10.37 1.98
C ASP A 58 -2.27 -9.47 0.87
N LYS A 59 -2.31 -10.04 -0.34
CA LYS A 59 -2.66 -9.34 -1.56
C LYS A 59 -3.90 -9.99 -2.17
N VAL A 60 -4.95 -9.20 -2.31
CA VAL A 60 -6.21 -9.59 -2.93
C VAL A 60 -6.33 -8.85 -4.26
N PRO A 61 -6.10 -9.53 -5.41
CA PRO A 61 -6.40 -8.96 -6.72
C PRO A 61 -7.88 -8.64 -6.85
N VAL A 62 -8.21 -7.45 -7.36
CA VAL A 62 -9.59 -6.96 -7.48
C VAL A 62 -9.83 -6.19 -8.77
N ILE A 63 -11.11 -6.08 -9.13
CA ILE A 63 -11.67 -4.92 -9.81
C ILE A 63 -12.00 -3.88 -8.75
N VAL A 64 -11.55 -2.64 -8.94
CA VAL A 64 -11.65 -1.58 -7.94
C VAL A 64 -13.08 -1.11 -7.69
N ASP A 65 -13.95 -1.19 -8.70
CA ASP A 65 -15.34 -0.75 -8.61
C ASP A 65 -16.30 -1.69 -9.35
N ALA A 66 -17.25 -2.26 -8.60
CA ALA A 66 -18.27 -3.18 -9.05
C ALA A 66 -19.26 -2.57 -10.06
N ILE A 67 -19.32 -1.24 -10.19
CA ILE A 67 -20.08 -0.61 -11.28
C ILE A 67 -19.52 -1.03 -12.64
N GLN A 68 -18.21 -1.29 -12.73
CA GLN A 68 -17.54 -1.79 -13.92
C GLN A 68 -16.88 -3.13 -13.60
N ASP A 69 -17.69 -4.19 -13.66
CA ASP A 69 -17.36 -5.58 -13.28
C ASP A 69 -16.38 -6.32 -14.21
N HIS A 70 -15.74 -5.62 -15.14
CA HIS A 70 -14.73 -6.15 -16.04
C HIS A 70 -13.50 -5.22 -16.14
N PRO A 71 -12.30 -5.76 -16.44
CA PRO A 71 -11.10 -4.96 -16.67
C PRO A 71 -11.32 -3.90 -17.76
N GLY A 72 -10.67 -2.75 -17.62
CA GLY A 72 -10.72 -1.69 -18.61
C GLY A 72 -10.64 -0.28 -18.02
N PRO A 73 -10.68 0.75 -18.89
CA PRO A 73 -10.56 2.12 -18.46
C PRO A 73 -11.75 2.52 -17.60
N ALA A 74 -11.49 3.23 -16.50
CA ALA A 74 -12.53 3.72 -15.60
C ALA A 74 -12.27 5.18 -15.23
N ARG A 75 -13.34 5.88 -14.87
CA ARG A 75 -13.29 7.27 -14.44
C ARG A 75 -13.74 7.35 -12.99
N TYR A 76 -12.86 7.86 -12.14
CA TYR A 76 -13.12 7.96 -10.71
C TYR A 76 -13.22 9.41 -10.26
N ASN A 77 -14.09 9.64 -9.28
CA ASN A 77 -14.11 10.80 -8.41
C ASN A 77 -13.95 10.34 -6.96
N TYR A 78 -13.95 11.28 -6.01
CA TYR A 78 -14.00 10.93 -4.59
C TYR A 78 -15.36 10.30 -4.26
N SER A 79 -15.40 8.98 -4.10
CA SER A 79 -16.62 8.23 -3.86
C SER A 79 -16.38 6.99 -3.01
N PHE A 80 -17.47 6.47 -2.45
CA PHE A 80 -17.49 5.11 -1.93
C PHE A 80 -17.55 4.13 -3.10
N VAL A 81 -16.80 3.05 -3.04
CA VAL A 81 -16.75 2.00 -4.05
C VAL A 81 -16.82 0.62 -3.41
N ILE A 82 -17.24 -0.35 -4.21
CA ILE A 82 -17.21 -1.77 -3.87
C ILE A 82 -16.24 -2.45 -4.83
N ALA A 83 -15.13 -2.95 -4.33
CA ALA A 83 -14.22 -3.77 -5.11
C ALA A 83 -14.70 -5.23 -5.16
N LEU A 84 -14.42 -5.90 -6.28
CA LEU A 84 -14.74 -7.30 -6.51
C LEU A 84 -13.44 -8.11 -6.57
N PRO A 85 -13.21 -9.08 -5.67
CA PRO A 85 -12.12 -10.04 -5.78
C PRO A 85 -12.13 -10.75 -7.14
N ARG A 86 -10.94 -11.08 -7.64
CA ARG A 86 -10.77 -11.83 -8.89
C ARG A 86 -9.64 -12.82 -8.80
N GLU A 87 -9.68 -13.85 -9.63
CA GLU A 87 -8.60 -14.84 -9.77
C GLU A 87 -8.22 -15.41 -8.39
N GLN A 88 -6.98 -15.20 -7.94
CA GLN A 88 -6.52 -15.60 -6.62
C GLN A 88 -7.25 -14.88 -5.48
N GLY A 89 -7.75 -13.67 -5.71
CA GLY A 89 -8.58 -12.93 -4.75
C GLY A 89 -9.94 -13.59 -4.54
N GLU A 90 -10.56 -14.10 -5.61
CA GLU A 90 -11.82 -14.84 -5.53
C GLU A 90 -11.64 -16.19 -4.81
N GLN A 91 -10.48 -16.83 -4.98
CA GLN A 91 -10.13 -18.04 -4.21
C GLN A 91 -9.92 -17.74 -2.72
N GLN A 92 -9.35 -16.58 -2.38
CA GLN A 92 -9.12 -16.15 -0.99
C GLN A 92 -10.42 -15.70 -0.30
N LEU A 93 -11.29 -14.99 -1.01
CA LEU A 93 -12.53 -14.41 -0.49
C LEU A 93 -13.71 -14.68 -1.44
N PRO A 94 -14.21 -15.92 -1.51
CA PRO A 94 -15.24 -16.30 -2.49
C PRO A 94 -16.53 -15.50 -2.34
N GLY A 95 -16.99 -14.92 -3.44
CA GLY A 95 -18.21 -14.11 -3.52
C GLY A 95 -18.22 -12.86 -2.64
N ALA A 96 -17.07 -12.50 -2.06
CA ALA A 96 -16.97 -11.35 -1.18
C ALA A 96 -17.01 -10.04 -1.97
N ARG A 97 -17.41 -8.97 -1.30
CA ARG A 97 -17.38 -7.60 -1.85
C ARG A 97 -16.64 -6.71 -0.88
N ILE A 98 -15.69 -5.92 -1.34
CA ILE A 98 -14.80 -5.15 -0.45
C ILE A 98 -15.17 -3.67 -0.54
N GLY A 99 -15.75 -3.13 0.53
CA GLY A 99 -16.20 -1.75 0.60
C GLY A 99 -15.11 -0.79 1.04
N GLY A 100 -15.07 0.38 0.41
CA GLY A 100 -14.06 1.39 0.68
C GLY A 100 -14.34 2.73 0.04
N ARG A 101 -13.35 3.61 0.10
CA ARG A 101 -13.41 4.96 -0.45
C ARG A 101 -12.20 5.25 -1.31
N LEU A 102 -12.46 5.88 -2.46
CA LEU A 102 -11.42 6.39 -3.34
C LEU A 102 -11.06 7.83 -3.01
N TYR A 103 -9.76 8.14 -3.09
CA TYR A 103 -9.21 9.49 -3.01
C TYR A 103 -8.53 9.77 -4.33
N VAL A 104 -9.06 10.75 -5.06
CA VAL A 104 -8.69 11.00 -6.45
C VAL A 104 -7.82 12.24 -6.56
N THR A 105 -6.71 12.10 -7.25
CA THR A 105 -5.77 13.17 -7.58
C THR A 105 -5.46 13.14 -9.07
N LYS A 106 -4.82 14.20 -9.60
CA LYS A 106 -4.50 14.31 -11.04
C LYS A 106 -3.70 13.13 -11.61
N HIS A 107 -2.90 12.45 -10.78
CA HIS A 107 -1.94 11.43 -11.23
C HIS A 107 -2.14 10.06 -10.57
N ARG A 108 -2.99 9.99 -9.54
CA ARG A 108 -3.18 8.78 -8.72
C ARG A 108 -4.60 8.68 -8.20
N VAL A 109 -5.13 7.46 -8.15
CA VAL A 109 -6.36 7.10 -7.45
C VAL A 109 -6.02 6.17 -6.30
N PHE A 110 -6.10 6.67 -5.07
CA PHE A 110 -5.90 5.87 -3.86
C PHE A 110 -7.21 5.21 -3.45
N GLY A 111 -7.13 4.04 -2.85
CA GLY A 111 -8.30 3.37 -2.25
C GLY A 111 -7.99 2.97 -0.82
N ARG A 112 -8.97 3.19 0.07
CA ARG A 112 -8.98 2.65 1.43
C ARG A 112 -10.22 1.84 1.66
N TYR A 113 -10.03 0.58 2.01
CA TYR A 113 -11.09 -0.39 2.18
C TYR A 113 -11.20 -0.73 3.66
N ASP A 114 -12.40 -0.54 4.20
CA ASP A 114 -12.66 -0.60 5.63
C ASP A 114 -13.63 -1.71 6.03
N ARG A 115 -14.21 -2.41 5.04
CA ARG A 115 -15.18 -3.49 5.27
C ARG A 115 -15.19 -4.52 4.16
N ILE A 116 -15.56 -5.75 4.50
CA ILE A 116 -15.89 -6.82 3.56
C ILE A 116 -17.36 -7.22 3.78
N PHE A 117 -18.09 -7.46 2.70
CA PHE A 117 -19.41 -8.06 2.72
C PHE A 117 -19.26 -9.51 2.26
N LEU A 118 -19.61 -10.45 3.13
CA LEU A 118 -19.53 -11.87 2.84
C LEU A 118 -20.93 -12.40 2.47
N PRO A 119 -21.04 -13.28 1.46
CA PRO A 119 -22.31 -13.84 1.04
C PRO A 119 -22.94 -14.72 2.15
N GLU A 120 -22.12 -15.50 2.86
CA GLU A 120 -22.54 -16.40 3.94
C GLU A 120 -23.03 -15.67 5.19
N ALA A 121 -22.54 -14.44 5.42
CA ALA A 121 -22.89 -13.63 6.58
C ALA A 121 -24.23 -12.87 6.41
N GLY A 122 -25.05 -13.24 5.42
CA GLY A 122 -26.35 -12.59 5.18
C GLY A 122 -26.23 -11.10 4.83
N ALA A 123 -25.20 -10.74 4.04
CA ALA A 123 -24.85 -9.36 3.68
C ALA A 123 -24.40 -8.46 4.85
N MET A 124 -24.05 -9.01 6.02
CA MET A 124 -23.40 -8.24 7.07
C MET A 124 -21.98 -7.83 6.68
N SER A 125 -21.64 -6.56 6.95
CA SER A 125 -20.29 -6.06 6.75
C SER A 125 -19.40 -6.44 7.94
N VAL A 126 -18.26 -7.07 7.67
CA VAL A 126 -17.21 -7.31 8.66
C VAL A 126 -16.13 -6.23 8.54
N PRO A 127 -15.60 -5.70 9.66
CA PRO A 127 -14.50 -4.74 9.63
C PRO A 127 -13.25 -5.28 8.94
N PHE A 128 -12.60 -4.44 8.14
CA PHE A 128 -11.42 -4.77 7.32
C PHE A 128 -10.48 -3.56 7.24
N CYS A 129 -9.22 -3.79 6.84
CA CYS A 129 -8.28 -2.72 6.55
C CYS A 129 -7.42 -3.10 5.34
N GLY A 130 -7.59 -2.35 4.24
CA GLY A 130 -6.77 -2.54 3.06
C GLY A 130 -6.52 -1.25 2.28
N ILE A 131 -5.40 -1.22 1.58
CA ILE A 131 -5.00 -0.14 0.68
C ILE A 131 -4.96 -0.63 -0.76
N LEU A 132 -5.36 0.24 -1.68
CA LEU A 132 -5.26 -0.05 -3.11
C LEU A 132 -3.81 0.13 -3.59
N LEU A 133 -3.31 -0.86 -4.33
CA LEU A 133 -2.04 -0.83 -5.05
C LEU A 133 -2.30 -1.05 -6.55
N ASP A 134 -1.48 -0.44 -7.41
CA ASP A 134 -1.49 -0.73 -8.84
C ASP A 134 -0.89 -2.12 -9.11
N SER A 135 -1.63 -2.96 -9.83
CA SER A 135 -1.21 -4.33 -10.14
C SER A 135 0.04 -4.39 -11.01
N ARG A 136 0.31 -3.33 -11.78
CA ARG A 136 1.44 -3.24 -12.73
C ARG A 136 2.71 -2.71 -12.09
N TRP A 137 2.62 -2.18 -10.87
CA TRP A 137 3.71 -1.43 -10.27
C TRP A 137 3.99 -1.89 -8.84
N ASP A 138 5.05 -2.67 -8.67
CA ASP A 138 5.42 -3.33 -7.43
C ASP A 138 6.24 -2.46 -6.45
N LYS A 139 6.76 -1.30 -6.90
CA LYS A 139 7.80 -0.54 -6.18
C LYS A 139 7.45 0.84 -5.63
N ASP A 140 6.51 1.59 -6.23
CA ASP A 140 6.42 3.05 -6.01
C ASP A 140 5.08 3.58 -5.47
N GLY A 141 4.42 2.83 -4.59
CA GLY A 141 3.45 3.39 -3.65
C GLY A 141 1.97 3.15 -3.97
N GLU A 142 1.13 3.69 -3.08
CA GLU A 142 -0.32 3.46 -3.08
C GLU A 142 -1.02 4.00 -4.33
N GLY A 143 -2.12 3.34 -4.68
CA GLY A 143 -3.09 3.80 -5.67
C GLY A 143 -2.75 3.48 -7.12
N LEU A 144 -3.79 3.46 -7.95
CA LEU A 144 -3.66 3.28 -9.39
C LEU A 144 -3.07 4.51 -10.05
N ILE A 145 -2.27 4.30 -11.10
CA ILE A 145 -1.83 5.39 -11.98
C ILE A 145 -3.05 5.97 -12.71
N ALA A 146 -3.24 7.28 -12.59
CA ALA A 146 -4.34 7.98 -13.20
C ALA A 146 -3.87 9.14 -14.07
N TYR A 147 -4.71 9.51 -15.02
CA TYR A 147 -4.50 10.62 -15.93
C TYR A 147 -5.57 11.69 -15.68
N PRO A 148 -5.26 12.98 -15.93
CA PRO A 148 -6.23 14.05 -15.78
C PRO A 148 -7.47 13.81 -16.65
N SER A 149 -8.65 13.96 -16.06
CA SER A 149 -9.91 13.99 -16.82
C SER A 149 -10.20 15.41 -17.29
N PRO A 150 -10.81 15.61 -18.49
CA PRO A 150 -11.37 16.91 -18.87
C PRO A 150 -12.51 17.36 -17.94
N MET A 151 -13.14 16.42 -17.21
CA MET A 151 -14.15 16.74 -16.21
C MET A 151 -13.50 17.07 -14.86
N LYS A 152 -13.81 18.24 -14.31
CA LYS A 152 -13.28 18.70 -13.01
C LYS A 152 -13.65 17.71 -11.89
N GLY A 153 -12.65 17.32 -11.10
CA GLY A 153 -12.83 16.42 -9.96
C GLY A 153 -12.80 14.92 -10.29
N PHE A 154 -12.55 14.57 -11.56
CA PHE A 154 -12.39 13.20 -12.01
C PHE A 154 -10.94 12.91 -12.42
N SER A 155 -10.56 11.64 -12.39
CA SER A 155 -9.34 11.14 -13.03
C SER A 155 -9.61 9.81 -13.70
N VAL A 156 -8.87 9.53 -14.77
CA VAL A 156 -9.07 8.35 -15.61
C VAL A 156 -7.96 7.37 -15.32
N VAL A 157 -8.32 6.14 -14.96
CA VAL A 157 -7.37 5.02 -14.94
C VAL A 157 -7.49 4.25 -16.25
N GLN A 158 -6.37 3.78 -16.79
CA GLN A 158 -6.35 2.98 -18.02
C GLN A 158 -6.90 1.57 -17.80
N ASP A 159 -6.74 1.06 -16.58
CA ASP A 159 -7.26 -0.22 -16.16
C ASP A 159 -7.77 -0.10 -14.72
N ASN A 160 -8.98 -0.58 -14.46
CA ASN A 160 -9.67 -0.52 -13.17
C ASN A 160 -9.31 -1.70 -12.24
N THR A 161 -8.23 -2.41 -12.56
CA THR A 161 -7.73 -3.54 -11.81
C THR A 161 -6.67 -3.07 -10.83
N GLY A 162 -6.60 -3.76 -9.70
CA GLY A 162 -5.63 -3.43 -8.68
C GLY A 162 -5.45 -4.58 -7.70
N VAL A 163 -4.63 -4.33 -6.70
CA VAL A 163 -4.43 -5.23 -5.58
C VAL A 163 -4.80 -4.50 -4.31
N ILE A 164 -5.73 -5.05 -3.54
CA ILE A 164 -5.95 -4.61 -2.18
C ILE A 164 -4.93 -5.33 -1.31
N GLN A 165 -3.99 -4.58 -0.74
CA GLN A 165 -3.09 -5.11 0.27
C GLN A 165 -3.72 -4.96 1.65
N VAL A 166 -3.78 -6.05 2.41
CA VAL A 166 -4.22 -6.05 3.81
C VAL A 166 -3.17 -5.33 4.65
N VAL A 167 -3.60 -4.43 5.53
CA VAL A 167 -2.69 -3.62 6.35
C VAL A 167 -3.09 -3.59 7.82
N ASP A 168 -2.08 -3.52 8.69
CA ASP A 168 -2.25 -3.26 10.13
C ASP A 168 -2.25 -1.75 10.46
N ARG A 169 -1.72 -0.94 9.56
CA ARG A 169 -1.77 0.52 9.57
C ARG A 169 -1.95 1.06 8.16
N TYR A 170 -2.75 2.09 8.02
CA TYR A 170 -2.72 2.92 6.84
C TYR A 170 -1.43 3.77 6.85
N PRO A 171 -0.59 3.65 5.81
CA PRO A 171 0.62 4.43 5.68
C PRO A 171 0.33 5.90 5.38
#